data_AF-A0A2R5FIM7-F1
#
_entry.id   AF-A0A2R5FIM7-F1
#
_cell.length_a   1.000
_cell.length_b   1.000
_cell.length_c   1.000
_cell.angle_alpha   90.00
_cell.angle_beta   90.00
_cell.angle_gamma   90.00
#
_symmetry.space_group_name_H-M   'P 1'
#
loop_
_entity.id
_entity.type
_entity.pdbx_description
1 polymer ?
#
loop_
_entity_poly.entity_id
_entity_poly.type
_entity_poly.pdbx_seq_one_letter_code
_entity_poly.pdbx_strand_id
1 'polypeptide(L)'
;MTHSELIFSNNLVNEFKTCTQLQYNGKLNIKSSKGSQWTFYYRLGRIVWATGGTHPFRRWRRQMAQNCPQIDVDKLQLRLQDVAIDYWDYRILEIFHKKQKIQREQIQSIAENTIAELLFDLAMQGNFASISCNRSQEVILEAPISFTSAEMSVKHMQDSWKIWSEAGLANFSPDLAPVLRRPEQLQQIVSPSVYKNFVNLINGKLTLRDLAVKMKQSVLPLTRSLLPYILKGIIELVEIPDMPLVVMEGNNKPITAQPKKSIAPLVACVDDSPQVCKMLEDIITSNGLRFIKIQDAVQALPTLIQDKPDLIFLDLIMPVASGYEICTQLRRISAFANTPVIILTGSDGLLDRVRAKVVGSTDFITKPVVPDKVISIVRKYLPTASISIDKSQPNLEVCK
;
A
#
# COMPACT_ATOMS: atom_id res chain seq x y z
N MET A 1 37.63 6.89 24.63
CA MET A 1 36.65 5.80 24.46
C MET A 1 36.46 5.57 22.97
N THR A 2 37.31 4.69 22.45
CA THR A 2 37.47 4.32 21.05
C THR A 2 36.87 2.93 20.87
N HIS A 3 35.79 2.83 20.08
CA HIS A 3 35.38 1.67 19.28
C HIS A 3 33.95 1.91 18.79
N SER A 4 33.80 2.65 17.69
CA SER A 4 32.62 2.56 16.83
C SER A 4 32.96 1.66 15.64
N GLU A 5 33.36 0.42 15.91
CA GLU A 5 33.23 -0.60 14.87
C GLU A 5 31.75 -0.72 14.55
N LEU A 6 31.42 -0.64 13.27
CA LEU A 6 30.07 -0.82 12.76
C LEU A 6 29.53 -2.16 13.25
N ILE A 7 28.73 -2.18 14.31
CA ILE A 7 27.82 -3.29 14.63
C ILE A 7 26.61 -3.18 13.70
N PHE A 8 26.89 -3.01 12.41
CA PHE A 8 25.96 -3.37 11.38
C PHE A 8 25.89 -4.88 11.44
N SER A 9 24.74 -5.48 11.71
CA SER A 9 24.64 -6.93 11.74
C SER A 9 25.15 -7.47 10.40
N ASN A 10 26.30 -8.15 10.38
CA ASN A 10 26.88 -8.77 9.18
C ASN A 10 25.82 -9.57 8.40
N ASN A 11 24.83 -10.09 9.14
CA ASN A 11 23.62 -10.71 8.66
C ASN A 11 22.86 -9.89 7.59
N LEU A 12 22.58 -8.59 7.80
CA LEU A 12 21.81 -7.80 6.85
C LEU A 12 22.56 -7.60 5.51
N VAL A 13 23.86 -7.27 5.55
CA VAL A 13 24.68 -7.12 4.33
C VAL A 13 24.77 -8.45 3.61
N ASN A 14 24.90 -9.55 4.36
CA ASN A 14 24.91 -10.89 3.81
C ASN A 14 23.58 -11.23 3.12
N GLU A 15 22.42 -10.87 3.68
CA GLU A 15 21.12 -11.10 3.02
C GLU A 15 21.00 -10.33 1.69
N PHE A 16 21.44 -9.06 1.62
CA PHE A 16 21.48 -8.30 0.36
C PHE A 16 22.41 -8.96 -0.68
N LYS A 17 23.59 -9.44 -0.24
CA LYS A 17 24.55 -10.17 -1.09
C LYS A 17 23.95 -11.49 -1.57
N THR A 18 23.33 -12.26 -0.68
CA THR A 18 22.68 -13.54 -1.00
C THR A 18 21.56 -13.34 -2.02
N CYS A 19 20.73 -12.30 -1.89
CA CYS A 19 19.71 -11.98 -2.89
C CYS A 19 20.33 -11.69 -4.28
N THR A 20 21.47 -11.00 -4.31
CA THR A 20 22.20 -10.68 -5.54
C THR A 20 22.78 -11.95 -6.20
N GLN A 21 23.49 -12.77 -5.41
CA GLN A 21 24.13 -14.00 -5.86
C GLN A 21 23.13 -15.05 -6.36
N LEU A 22 21.96 -15.15 -5.72
CA LEU A 22 20.90 -16.08 -6.11
C LEU A 22 20.05 -15.57 -7.28
N GLN A 23 20.36 -14.40 -7.86
CA GLN A 23 19.51 -13.73 -8.84
C GLN A 23 18.05 -13.66 -8.40
N TYR A 24 17.84 -13.34 -7.12
CA TYR A 24 16.55 -13.47 -6.44
C TYR A 24 15.44 -12.67 -7.13
N ASN A 25 14.22 -13.24 -7.09
CA ASN A 25 12.99 -12.62 -7.56
C ASN A 25 11.95 -12.71 -6.44
N GLY A 26 11.39 -11.58 -6.02
CA GLY A 26 10.41 -11.53 -4.93
C GLY A 26 10.63 -10.37 -3.97
N LYS A 27 10.16 -10.54 -2.73
CA LYS A 27 10.21 -9.52 -1.68
C LYS A 27 11.20 -9.93 -0.58
N LEU A 28 12.07 -9.01 -0.19
CA LEU A 28 12.85 -9.09 1.04
C LEU A 28 12.19 -8.17 2.08
N ASN A 29 11.51 -8.77 3.05
CA ASN A 29 10.91 -8.08 4.18
C ASN A 29 11.90 -8.02 5.34
N ILE A 30 12.12 -6.82 5.86
CA ILE A 30 13.02 -6.55 6.97
C ILE A 30 12.19 -5.95 8.10
N LYS A 31 12.29 -6.50 9.31
CA LYS A 31 11.59 -5.99 10.50
C LYS A 31 12.58 -5.70 11.62
N SER A 32 12.45 -4.52 12.20
CA SER A 32 13.14 -4.10 13.41
C SER A 32 12.34 -4.51 14.64
N SER A 33 13.01 -4.86 15.74
CA SER A 33 12.35 -5.13 17.03
C SER A 33 11.58 -3.93 17.58
N LYS A 34 11.86 -2.71 17.08
CA LYS A 34 11.11 -1.49 17.41
C LYS A 34 9.82 -1.32 16.59
N GLY A 35 9.43 -2.31 15.79
CA GLY A 35 8.18 -2.33 15.03
C GLY A 35 8.25 -1.72 13.63
N SER A 36 9.37 -1.11 13.23
CA SER A 36 9.56 -0.63 11.86
C SER A 36 9.74 -1.78 10.88
N GLN A 37 9.15 -1.65 9.69
CA GLN A 37 9.25 -2.63 8.61
C GLN A 37 9.66 -1.96 7.30
N TRP A 38 10.51 -2.64 6.54
CA TRP A 38 10.93 -2.27 5.20
C TRP A 38 10.72 -3.45 4.27
N THR A 39 10.40 -3.16 3.02
CA THR A 39 10.27 -4.20 1.99
C THR A 39 11.07 -3.77 0.76
N PHE A 40 11.98 -4.64 0.31
CA PHE A 40 12.77 -4.47 -0.89
C PHE A 40 12.30 -5.45 -1.95
N TYR A 41 12.01 -4.94 -3.14
CA TYR A 41 11.51 -5.73 -4.26
C TYR A 41 12.66 -6.06 -5.21
N TYR A 42 12.81 -7.33 -5.52
CA TYR A 42 13.92 -7.87 -6.30
C TYR A 42 13.49 -8.47 -7.63
N ARG A 43 14.33 -8.24 -8.65
CA ARG A 43 14.25 -8.90 -9.95
C ARG A 43 15.65 -9.22 -10.45
N LEU A 44 15.91 -10.49 -10.76
CA LEU A 44 17.22 -10.99 -11.22
C LEU A 44 18.36 -10.53 -10.29
N GLY A 45 18.13 -10.53 -8.97
CA GLY A 45 19.11 -10.13 -7.97
C GLY A 45 19.35 -8.62 -7.84
N ARG A 46 18.62 -7.79 -8.59
CA ARG A 46 18.68 -6.33 -8.50
C ARG A 46 17.48 -5.78 -7.74
N ILE A 47 17.68 -4.68 -7.00
CA ILE A 47 16.60 -4.00 -6.31
C ILE A 47 15.85 -3.14 -7.34
N VAL A 48 14.55 -3.38 -7.47
CA VAL A 48 13.66 -2.62 -8.34
C VAL A 48 13.08 -1.42 -7.60
N TRP A 49 12.63 -1.66 -6.38
CA TRP A 49 11.95 -0.70 -5.53
C TRP A 49 12.13 -1.06 -4.06
N ALA A 50 11.89 -0.11 -3.17
CA ALA A 50 11.82 -0.34 -1.74
C ALA A 50 10.80 0.60 -1.10
N THR A 51 10.17 0.16 -0.02
CA THR A 51 9.14 0.93 0.69
C THR A 51 9.12 0.60 2.19
N GLY A 52 8.26 1.28 2.94
CA GLY A 52 8.16 1.21 4.40
C GLY A 52 9.04 2.23 5.12
N GLY A 53 9.54 1.85 6.29
CA GLY A 53 10.30 2.72 7.18
C GLY A 53 9.46 3.87 7.77
N THR A 54 10.13 4.94 8.17
CA THR A 54 9.49 6.14 8.73
C THR A 54 9.07 7.09 7.61
N HIS A 55 7.88 7.68 7.74
CA HIS A 55 7.35 8.72 6.84
C HIS A 55 7.35 8.42 5.33
N PRO A 56 6.76 7.30 4.85
CA PRO A 56 6.69 6.98 3.43
C PRO A 56 6.05 8.10 2.57
N PHE A 57 5.05 8.82 3.07
CA PHE A 57 4.42 9.89 2.27
C PHE A 57 5.29 11.13 2.16
N ARG A 58 5.95 11.58 3.25
CA ARG A 58 6.94 12.67 3.17
C ARG A 58 8.10 12.31 2.25
N ARG A 59 8.62 11.07 2.33
CA ARG A 59 9.66 10.59 1.40
C ARG A 59 9.22 10.75 -0.03
N TRP A 60 8.04 10.23 -0.36
CA TRP A 60 7.51 10.31 -1.72
C TRP A 60 7.34 11.76 -2.18
N ARG A 61 6.76 12.64 -1.35
CA ARG A 61 6.64 14.08 -1.62
C ARG A 61 8.01 14.73 -1.93
N ARG A 62 9.04 14.43 -1.12
CA ARG A 62 10.41 14.94 -1.34
C ARG A 62 10.96 14.47 -2.69
N GLN A 63 10.86 13.18 -2.98
CA GLN A 63 11.37 12.60 -4.22
C GLN A 63 10.67 13.19 -5.46
N MET A 64 9.36 13.36 -5.39
CA MET A 64 8.58 14.00 -6.46
C MET A 64 8.96 15.47 -6.63
N ALA A 65 9.13 16.24 -5.55
CA ALA A 65 9.52 17.64 -5.63
C ALA A 65 10.93 17.85 -6.25
N GLN A 66 11.86 16.92 -6.01
CA GLN A 66 13.22 16.98 -6.54
C GLN A 66 13.31 16.55 -8.00
N ASN A 67 12.63 15.45 -8.36
CA ASN A 67 12.81 14.80 -9.67
C ASN A 67 11.69 15.11 -10.67
N CYS A 68 10.52 15.53 -10.18
CA CYS A 68 9.33 15.81 -10.98
C CYS A 68 8.67 17.15 -10.57
N PRO A 69 9.39 18.28 -10.62
CA PRO A 69 8.86 19.58 -10.19
C PRO A 69 7.64 20.05 -11.00
N GLN A 70 7.41 19.46 -12.18
CA GLN A 70 6.24 19.71 -13.02
C GLN A 70 4.93 19.11 -12.45
N ILE A 71 5.02 18.21 -11.47
CA ILE A 71 3.86 17.55 -10.86
C ILE A 71 3.56 18.22 -9.51
N ASP A 72 2.39 18.84 -9.43
CA ASP A 72 1.86 19.36 -8.17
C ASP A 72 1.30 18.21 -7.33
N VAL A 73 2.12 17.72 -6.40
CA VAL A 73 1.82 16.59 -5.52
C VAL A 73 0.63 16.89 -4.60
N ASP A 74 0.44 18.14 -4.18
CA ASP A 74 -0.63 18.53 -3.27
C ASP A 74 -2.01 18.51 -3.95
N LYS A 75 -2.03 18.61 -5.28
CA LYS A 75 -3.26 18.47 -6.09
C LYS A 75 -3.55 17.04 -6.52
N LEU A 76 -2.71 16.07 -6.16
CA LEU A 76 -2.96 14.68 -6.51
C LEU A 76 -4.10 14.12 -5.67
N GLN A 77 -5.21 13.83 -6.34
CA GLN A 77 -6.31 13.07 -5.78
C GLN A 77 -6.03 11.59 -6.02
N LEU A 78 -5.58 10.89 -4.98
CA LEU A 78 -5.38 9.44 -5.03
C LEU A 78 -6.63 8.74 -4.52
N ARG A 79 -6.95 7.59 -5.12
CA ARG A 79 -8.02 6.72 -4.61
C ARG A 79 -7.45 5.89 -3.45
N LEU A 80 -8.23 5.71 -2.39
CA LEU A 80 -7.84 4.89 -1.22
C LEU A 80 -7.30 3.51 -1.59
N GLN A 81 -7.91 2.87 -2.59
CA GLN A 81 -7.48 1.56 -3.10
C GLN A 81 -6.07 1.56 -3.72
N ASP A 82 -5.63 2.69 -4.29
CA ASP A 82 -4.31 2.80 -4.91
C ASP A 82 -3.22 2.95 -3.83
N VAL A 83 -3.56 3.47 -2.64
CA VAL A 83 -2.66 3.70 -1.49
C VAL A 83 -2.63 2.52 -0.51
N ALA A 84 -3.64 1.66 -0.54
CA ALA A 84 -3.79 0.50 0.35
C ALA A 84 -2.86 -0.69 0.02
N ILE A 85 -2.08 -0.60 -1.07
CA ILE A 85 -1.15 -1.63 -1.51
C ILE A 85 0.25 -1.28 -0.99
N ASP A 86 1.02 -2.28 -0.55
CA ASP A 86 2.36 -2.08 0.02
C ASP A 86 3.33 -1.26 -0.87
N TYR A 87 3.14 -1.27 -2.19
CA TYR A 87 3.98 -0.57 -3.18
C TYR A 87 3.21 0.51 -3.95
N TRP A 88 2.25 1.17 -3.28
CA TRP A 88 1.43 2.24 -3.85
C TRP A 88 2.25 3.35 -4.51
N ASP A 89 3.38 3.70 -3.90
CA ASP A 89 4.31 4.74 -4.32
C ASP A 89 4.91 4.42 -5.69
N TYR A 90 5.32 3.17 -5.92
CA TYR A 90 5.78 2.69 -7.22
C TYR A 90 4.66 2.66 -8.27
N ARG A 91 3.46 2.20 -7.90
CA ARG A 91 2.31 2.14 -8.81
C ARG A 91 1.98 3.51 -9.38
N ILE A 92 2.04 4.56 -8.56
CA ILE A 92 1.79 5.93 -9.04
C ILE A 92 2.83 6.34 -10.08
N LEU A 93 4.10 5.98 -9.89
CA LEU A 93 5.15 6.24 -10.89
C LEU A 93 4.86 5.49 -12.20
N GLU A 94 4.43 4.22 -12.14
CA GLU A 94 4.01 3.48 -13.34
C GLU A 94 2.84 4.18 -14.07
N ILE A 95 1.84 4.67 -13.32
CA ILE A 95 0.70 5.39 -13.89
C ILE A 95 1.16 6.69 -14.57
N PHE A 96 2.05 7.47 -13.94
CA PHE A 96 2.57 8.69 -14.53
C PHE A 96 3.43 8.41 -15.77
N HIS A 97 4.22 7.34 -15.76
CA HIS A 97 5.00 6.91 -16.92
C HIS A 97 4.10 6.49 -18.09
N LYS A 98 3.08 5.67 -17.84
CA LYS A 98 2.10 5.27 -18.86
C LYS A 98 1.36 6.47 -19.47
N LYS A 99 1.12 7.51 -18.66
CA LYS A 99 0.54 8.79 -19.10
C LYS A 99 1.56 9.77 -19.67
N GLN A 100 2.81 9.36 -19.87
CA GLN A 100 3.92 10.18 -20.39
C GLN A 100 4.17 11.48 -19.59
N LYS A 101 3.83 11.50 -18.30
CA LYS A 101 4.06 12.66 -17.41
C LYS A 101 5.46 12.69 -16.79
N ILE A 102 6.09 11.53 -16.70
CA ILE A 102 7.46 11.36 -16.19
C ILE A 102 8.23 10.39 -17.11
N GLN A 103 9.53 10.61 -17.20
CA GLN A 103 10.46 9.81 -18.01
C GLN A 103 11.09 8.68 -17.17
N ARG A 104 11.69 7.71 -17.85
CA ARG A 104 12.33 6.56 -17.21
C ARG A 104 13.49 6.97 -16.30
N GLU A 105 14.25 7.98 -16.71
CA GLU A 105 15.39 8.53 -15.98
C GLU A 105 14.94 9.14 -14.65
N GLN A 106 13.80 9.83 -14.64
CA GLN A 106 13.19 10.38 -13.41
C GLN A 106 12.79 9.25 -12.46
N ILE A 107 12.19 8.16 -12.97
CA ILE A 107 11.82 7.00 -12.16
C ILE A 107 13.06 6.31 -11.58
N GLN A 108 14.10 6.14 -12.38
CA GLN A 108 15.36 5.55 -11.93
C GLN A 108 15.96 6.38 -10.78
N SER A 109 16.03 7.71 -10.92
CA SER A 109 16.55 8.57 -9.87
C SER A 109 15.69 8.52 -8.59
N ILE A 110 14.36 8.54 -8.73
CA ILE A 110 13.44 8.40 -7.59
C ILE A 110 13.65 7.05 -6.89
N ALA A 111 13.81 5.96 -7.63
CA ALA A 111 14.05 4.62 -7.07
C ALA A 111 15.39 4.56 -6.33
N GLU A 112 16.48 5.01 -6.95
CA GLU A 112 17.82 5.02 -6.35
C GLU A 112 17.84 5.83 -5.05
N ASN A 113 17.27 7.04 -5.07
CA ASN A 113 17.21 7.92 -3.90
C ASN A 113 16.31 7.35 -2.79
N THR A 114 15.17 6.73 -3.16
CA THR A 114 14.27 6.07 -2.21
C THR A 114 14.95 4.89 -1.52
N ILE A 115 15.63 4.04 -2.30
CA ILE A 115 16.41 2.90 -1.80
C ILE A 115 17.53 3.38 -0.88
N ALA A 116 18.29 4.41 -1.28
CA ALA A 116 19.36 4.98 -0.48
C ALA A 116 18.84 5.53 0.86
N GLU A 117 17.69 6.22 0.85
CA GLU A 117 17.07 6.77 2.06
C GLU A 117 16.63 5.66 3.03
N LEU A 118 15.99 4.61 2.51
CA LEU A 118 15.52 3.46 3.30
C LEU A 118 16.68 2.64 3.88
N LEU A 119 17.73 2.45 3.10
CA LEU A 119 18.95 1.77 3.56
C LEU A 119 19.66 2.58 4.64
N PHE A 120 19.71 3.91 4.50
CA PHE A 120 20.24 4.78 5.57
C PHE A 120 19.45 4.62 6.87
N ASP A 121 18.11 4.61 6.80
CA ASP A 121 17.24 4.40 7.97
C ASP A 121 17.46 3.02 8.60
N LEU A 122 17.65 1.99 7.78
CA LEU A 122 18.02 0.65 8.23
C LEU A 122 19.38 0.62 8.93
N ALA A 123 20.40 1.29 8.39
CA ALA A 123 21.72 1.36 9.00
C ALA A 123 21.67 2.07 10.36
N MET A 124 20.87 3.14 10.48
CA MET A 124 20.62 3.81 11.74
C MET A 124 19.95 2.86 12.74
N GLN A 125 18.85 2.20 12.37
CA GLN A 125 18.13 1.32 13.29
C GLN A 125 18.91 0.05 13.66
N GLY A 126 19.67 -0.53 12.73
CA GLY A 126 20.44 -1.76 12.95
C GLY A 126 21.53 -1.64 14.01
N ASN A 127 21.98 -0.42 14.31
CA ASN A 127 22.91 -0.17 15.41
C ASN A 127 22.22 -0.14 16.78
N PHE A 128 20.89 0.01 16.82
CA PHE A 128 20.11 0.22 18.05
C PHE A 128 18.96 -0.79 18.23
N ALA A 129 18.78 -1.76 17.34
CA ALA A 129 17.70 -2.73 17.36
C ALA A 129 18.11 -4.03 16.63
N SER A 130 17.57 -5.16 17.07
CA SER A 130 17.73 -6.42 16.35
C SER A 130 16.88 -6.41 15.08
N ILE A 131 17.48 -6.85 13.96
CA ILE A 131 16.83 -6.91 12.66
C ILE A 131 16.55 -8.37 12.30
N SER A 132 15.36 -8.63 11.76
CA SER A 132 14.98 -9.92 11.16
C SER A 132 14.69 -9.75 9.67
N CYS A 133 15.08 -10.73 8.87
CA CYS A 133 14.90 -10.75 7.42
C CYS A 133 14.05 -11.95 7.01
N ASN A 134 13.09 -11.74 6.12
CA ASN A 134 12.25 -12.79 5.55
C ASN A 134 12.11 -12.60 4.03
N ARG A 135 12.35 -13.66 3.28
CA ARG A 135 12.22 -13.67 1.82
C ARG A 135 10.90 -14.32 1.41
N SER A 136 10.15 -13.67 0.52
CA SER A 136 8.93 -14.21 -0.09
C SER A 136 9.06 -14.22 -1.61
N GLN A 137 8.86 -15.40 -2.22
CA GLN A 137 8.90 -15.57 -3.69
C GLN A 137 7.69 -14.98 -4.42
N GLU A 138 6.84 -14.21 -3.73
CA GLU A 138 5.78 -13.45 -4.38
C GLU A 138 6.40 -12.41 -5.33
N VAL A 139 6.43 -12.73 -6.62
CA VAL A 139 6.93 -11.85 -7.66
C VAL A 139 5.85 -10.82 -7.98
N ILE A 140 6.14 -9.57 -7.68
CA ILE A 140 5.37 -8.42 -8.14
C ILE A 140 6.32 -7.48 -8.89
N LEU A 141 5.76 -6.57 -9.70
CA LEU A 141 6.55 -5.69 -10.59
C LEU A 141 7.30 -6.48 -11.68
N GLU A 142 6.59 -7.32 -12.43
CA GLU A 142 7.17 -8.26 -13.41
C GLU A 142 7.96 -7.57 -14.55
N ALA A 143 7.56 -6.35 -14.91
CA ALA A 143 8.21 -5.50 -15.91
C ALA A 143 8.68 -4.18 -15.26
N PRO A 144 9.72 -4.22 -14.43
CA PRO A 144 10.14 -3.07 -13.66
C PRO A 144 10.80 -2.01 -14.54
N ILE A 145 10.46 -0.75 -14.29
CA ILE A 145 10.98 0.41 -15.04
C ILE A 145 12.43 0.70 -14.63
N SER A 146 12.75 0.50 -13.35
CA SER A 146 14.03 0.81 -12.69
C SER A 146 14.76 -0.45 -12.23
N PHE A 147 16.09 -0.40 -12.25
CA PHE A 147 16.95 -1.44 -11.70
C PHE A 147 18.14 -0.80 -10.98
N THR A 148 18.31 -1.14 -9.71
CA THR A 148 19.39 -0.63 -8.88
C THR A 148 20.29 -1.77 -8.42
N SER A 149 21.60 -1.55 -8.45
CA SER A 149 22.58 -2.52 -7.93
C SER A 149 22.51 -2.57 -6.41
N ALA A 150 22.11 -3.72 -5.85
CA ALA A 150 22.05 -3.92 -4.41
C ALA A 150 23.41 -3.70 -3.74
N GLU A 151 24.49 -4.18 -4.35
CA GLU A 151 25.85 -4.05 -3.82
C GLU A 151 26.29 -2.58 -3.74
N MET A 152 26.04 -1.80 -4.79
CA MET A 152 26.36 -0.37 -4.80
C MET A 152 25.50 0.40 -3.80
N SER A 153 24.21 0.07 -3.68
CA SER A 153 23.32 0.69 -2.69
C SER A 153 23.75 0.40 -1.26
N VAL A 154 24.15 -0.84 -0.96
CA VAL A 154 24.66 -1.23 0.37
C VAL A 154 25.98 -0.53 0.68
N LYS A 155 26.90 -0.43 -0.29
CA LYS A 155 28.14 0.32 -0.10
C LYS A 155 27.87 1.80 0.17
N HIS A 156 27.03 2.43 -0.64
CA HIS A 156 26.64 3.83 -0.46
C HIS A 156 25.98 4.08 0.90
N MET A 157 25.14 3.16 1.37
CA MET A 157 24.55 3.20 2.71
C MET A 157 25.63 3.20 3.80
N GLN A 158 26.61 2.29 3.73
CA GLN A 158 27.70 2.19 4.70
C GLN A 158 28.52 3.47 4.75
N ASP A 159 28.91 4.00 3.58
CA ASP A 159 29.67 5.25 3.46
C ASP A 159 28.87 6.44 4.02
N SER A 160 27.59 6.55 3.66
CA SER A 160 26.70 7.62 4.12
C SER A 160 26.52 7.59 5.64
N TRP A 161 26.29 6.41 6.22
CA TRP A 161 26.15 6.25 7.67
C TRP A 161 27.44 6.57 8.41
N LYS A 162 28.59 6.12 7.89
CA LYS A 162 29.89 6.42 8.47
C LYS A 162 30.14 7.93 8.53
N ILE A 163 29.96 8.63 7.41
CA ILE A 163 30.15 10.08 7.34
C ILE A 163 29.19 10.81 8.29
N TRP A 164 27.93 10.36 8.39
CA TRP A 164 26.95 10.92 9.31
C TRP A 164 27.36 10.75 10.78
N SER A 165 27.81 9.55 11.14
CA SER A 165 28.28 9.24 12.49
C SER A 165 29.52 10.05 12.87
N GLU A 166 30.52 10.11 11.99
CA GLU A 166 31.76 10.89 12.19
C GLU A 166 31.51 12.40 12.30
N ALA A 167 30.40 12.90 11.74
CA ALA A 167 29.96 14.28 11.93
C ALA A 167 29.34 14.55 13.31
N GLY A 168 29.31 13.57 14.22
CA GLY A 168 28.70 13.68 15.54
C GLY A 168 27.18 13.57 15.51
N LEU A 169 26.60 13.02 14.43
CA LEU A 169 25.16 12.98 14.22
C LEU A 169 24.51 11.61 14.49
N ALA A 170 25.27 10.63 14.99
CA ALA A 170 24.82 9.25 15.19
C ALA A 170 23.52 9.10 16.00
N ASN A 171 23.24 10.05 16.90
CA ASN A 171 22.07 10.05 17.79
C ASN A 171 20.88 10.86 17.27
N PHE A 172 20.99 11.47 16.08
CA PHE A 172 19.94 12.30 15.51
C PHE A 172 19.38 11.65 14.25
N SER A 173 18.06 11.46 14.23
CA SER A 173 17.35 11.00 13.04
C SER A 173 17.09 12.17 12.09
N PRO A 174 17.39 12.03 10.78
CA PRO A 174 16.99 12.99 9.75
C PRO A 174 15.48 13.21 9.61
N ASP A 175 14.66 12.30 10.16
CA ASP A 175 13.20 12.40 10.12
C ASP A 175 12.63 13.25 11.26
N LEU A 176 13.48 13.78 12.16
CA LEU A 176 13.06 14.72 13.20
C LEU A 176 12.93 16.14 12.64
N ALA A 177 12.02 16.91 13.23
CA ALA A 177 11.76 18.30 12.87
C ALA A 177 12.41 19.26 13.86
N PRO A 178 13.19 20.25 13.39
CA PRO A 178 13.75 21.24 14.29
C PRO A 178 12.71 22.28 14.69
N VAL A 179 12.65 22.58 15.99
CA VAL A 179 11.80 23.57 16.65
C VAL A 179 12.66 24.57 17.40
N LEU A 180 12.45 25.86 17.14
CA LEU A 180 13.11 26.91 17.90
C LEU A 180 12.49 27.05 19.30
N ARG A 181 13.28 26.79 20.35
CA ARG A 181 12.85 26.90 21.76
C ARG A 181 13.29 28.18 22.42
N ARG A 182 14.44 28.73 22.01
CA ARG A 182 15.04 29.94 22.62
C ARG A 182 15.32 31.00 21.56
N PRO A 183 14.28 31.66 21.02
CA PRO A 183 14.43 32.65 19.95
C PRO A 183 15.31 33.84 20.36
N GLU A 184 15.18 34.32 21.60
CA GLU A 184 15.98 35.44 22.11
C GLU A 184 17.49 35.17 22.09
N GLN A 185 17.90 33.96 22.52
CA GLN A 185 19.30 33.55 22.48
C GLN A 185 19.82 33.43 21.05
N LEU A 186 18.99 32.93 20.13
CA LEU A 186 19.37 32.84 18.72
C LEU A 186 19.61 34.23 18.13
N GLN A 187 18.72 35.20 18.40
CA GLN A 187 18.81 36.56 17.87
C GLN A 187 20.11 37.28 18.26
N GLN A 188 20.70 36.94 19.40
CA GLN A 188 21.97 37.50 19.86
C GLN A 188 23.20 36.89 19.15
N ILE A 189 23.07 35.67 18.61
CA ILE A 189 24.18 34.90 18.05
C ILE A 189 24.27 35.03 16.53
N VAL A 190 23.13 35.23 15.85
CA VAL A 190 23.05 35.24 14.39
C VAL A 190 22.63 36.61 13.86
N SER A 191 22.92 36.87 12.58
CA SER A 191 22.48 38.10 11.92
C SER A 191 20.95 38.18 11.81
N PRO A 192 20.36 39.39 11.69
CA PRO A 192 18.90 39.55 11.58
C PRO A 192 18.27 38.76 10.42
N SER A 193 18.97 38.63 9.29
CA SER A 193 18.52 37.85 8.14
C SER A 193 18.52 36.35 8.41
N VAL A 194 19.57 35.84 9.06
CA VAL A 194 19.66 34.43 9.47
C VAL A 194 18.59 34.12 10.53
N TYR A 195 18.37 35.02 11.49
CA TYR A 195 17.33 34.87 12.49
C TYR A 195 15.94 34.75 11.85
N LYS A 196 15.59 35.64 10.93
CA LYS A 196 14.32 35.58 10.19
C LYS A 196 14.16 34.26 9.44
N ASN A 197 15.23 33.77 8.81
CA ASN A 197 15.20 32.48 8.13
C ASN A 197 14.97 31.30 9.10
N PHE A 198 15.64 31.31 10.26
CA PHE A 198 15.47 30.29 11.28
C PHE A 198 14.03 30.28 11.81
N VAL A 199 13.46 31.43 12.16
CA VAL A 199 12.07 31.53 12.64
C VAL A 199 11.07 30.99 11.59
N ASN A 200 11.32 31.26 10.30
CA ASN A 200 10.44 30.81 9.22
C ASN A 200 10.54 29.29 8.96
N LEU A 201 11.73 28.69 9.10
CA LEU A 201 12.00 27.31 8.69
C LEU A 201 11.99 26.32 9.85
N ILE A 202 12.41 26.73 11.04
CA ILE A 202 12.67 25.89 12.23
C ILE A 202 11.47 26.00 13.18
N ASN A 203 10.31 25.58 12.67
CA ASN A 203 9.01 25.72 13.33
C ASN A 203 8.34 24.37 13.68
N GLY A 204 9.07 23.26 13.54
CA GLY A 204 8.55 21.92 13.82
C GLY A 204 7.60 21.35 12.78
N LYS A 205 7.46 21.94 11.59
CA LYS A 205 6.55 21.39 10.55
C LYS A 205 7.25 20.52 9.50
N LEU A 206 8.53 20.75 9.29
CA LEU A 206 9.37 20.10 8.28
C LEU A 206 10.48 19.33 8.98
N THR A 207 10.73 18.09 8.56
CA THR A 207 11.88 17.31 9.04
C THR A 207 13.20 17.89 8.51
N LEU A 208 14.34 17.44 9.05
CA LEU A 208 15.65 17.80 8.49
C LEU A 208 15.76 17.42 7.00
N ARG A 209 15.21 16.26 6.61
CA ARG A 209 15.12 15.86 5.19
C ARG A 209 14.26 16.82 4.38
N ASP A 210 13.09 17.21 4.89
CA ASP A 210 12.19 18.13 4.19
C ASP A 210 12.83 19.52 4.00
N LEU A 211 13.52 20.01 5.04
CA LEU A 211 14.24 21.28 5.00
C LEU A 211 15.40 21.24 4.00
N ALA A 212 16.16 20.14 3.94
CA ALA A 212 17.24 19.98 2.98
C ALA A 212 16.75 20.12 1.54
N VAL A 213 15.63 19.46 1.20
CA VAL A 213 14.99 19.60 -0.12
C VAL A 213 14.52 21.04 -0.36
N LYS A 214 13.82 21.64 0.61
CA LYS A 214 13.32 23.02 0.48
C LYS A 214 14.45 24.04 0.29
N MET A 215 15.59 23.83 0.91
CA MET A 215 16.78 24.68 0.82
C MET A 215 17.70 24.30 -0.34
N LYS A 216 17.39 23.25 -1.11
CA LYS A 216 18.23 22.70 -2.18
C LYS A 216 19.65 22.36 -1.70
N GLN A 217 19.76 21.78 -0.52
CA GLN A 217 21.00 21.34 0.11
C GLN A 217 20.93 19.85 0.47
N SER A 218 22.08 19.22 0.70
CA SER A 218 22.10 17.87 1.25
C SER A 218 21.82 17.88 2.76
N VAL A 219 21.25 16.78 3.26
CA VAL A 219 20.78 16.65 4.65
C VAL A 219 21.94 16.78 5.65
N LEU A 220 23.10 16.21 5.32
CA LEU A 220 24.29 16.21 6.18
C LEU A 220 24.80 17.62 6.53
N PRO A 221 25.19 18.49 5.56
CA PRO A 221 25.69 19.83 5.87
C PRO A 221 24.62 20.70 6.53
N LEU A 222 23.35 20.56 6.15
CA LEU A 222 22.26 21.25 6.83
C LEU A 222 22.22 20.86 8.32
N THR A 223 22.16 19.57 8.62
CA THR A 223 22.06 19.09 10.00
C THR A 223 23.29 19.46 10.81
N ARG A 224 24.48 19.35 10.22
CA ARG A 224 25.74 19.78 10.84
C ARG A 224 25.76 21.28 11.16
N SER A 225 25.17 22.12 10.30
CA SER A 225 25.07 23.57 10.55
C SER A 225 24.12 23.89 11.72
N LEU A 226 23.12 23.05 11.98
CA LEU A 226 22.19 23.20 13.09
C LEU A 226 22.72 22.64 14.42
N LEU A 227 23.70 21.73 14.36
CA LEU A 227 24.23 21.02 15.52
C LEU A 227 24.66 21.93 16.69
N PRO A 228 25.37 23.07 16.49
CA PRO A 228 25.75 23.93 17.61
C PRO A 228 24.54 24.51 18.36
N TYR A 229 23.44 24.77 17.67
CA TYR A 229 22.20 25.31 18.27
C TYR A 229 21.39 24.21 18.95
N ILE A 230 21.45 22.99 18.41
CA ILE A 230 20.83 21.80 19.02
C ILE A 230 21.52 21.50 20.36
N LEU A 231 22.86 21.46 20.38
CA LEU A 231 23.64 21.19 21.58
C LEU A 231 23.45 22.25 22.68
N LYS A 232 23.19 23.50 22.29
CA LYS A 232 22.88 24.60 23.24
C LYS A 232 21.42 24.59 23.72
N GLY A 233 20.57 23.69 23.21
CA GLY A 233 19.13 23.66 23.49
C GLY A 233 18.37 24.86 22.94
N ILE A 234 18.93 25.57 21.95
CA ILE A 234 18.25 26.65 21.23
C ILE A 234 17.23 26.05 20.26
N ILE A 235 17.64 24.96 19.59
CA ILE A 235 16.80 24.15 18.72
C ILE A 235 16.59 22.79 19.36
N GLU A 236 15.35 22.32 19.40
CA GLU A 236 15.02 20.94 19.75
C GLU A 236 14.61 20.17 18.49
N LEU A 237 14.99 18.90 18.40
CA LEU A 237 14.52 18.00 17.36
C LEU A 237 13.35 17.17 17.90
N VAL A 238 12.17 17.30 17.28
CA VAL A 238 10.95 16.63 17.73
C VAL A 238 10.42 15.66 16.67
N GLU A 239 9.75 14.60 17.13
CA GLU A 239 9.01 13.72 16.24
C GLU A 239 7.74 14.42 15.75
N ILE A 240 7.41 14.22 14.48
CA ILE A 240 6.21 14.75 13.83
C ILE A 240 5.56 13.66 13.01
N PRO A 241 4.23 13.69 12.78
CA PRO A 241 3.57 12.65 11.99
C PRO A 241 3.97 12.72 10.51
N ASP A 242 3.76 11.59 9.82
CA ASP A 242 3.78 11.57 8.36
C ASP A 242 2.71 12.49 7.77
N MET A 243 2.87 12.89 6.52
CA MET A 243 1.97 13.80 5.82
C MET A 243 1.29 13.06 4.66
N PRO A 244 0.17 12.35 4.92
CA PRO A 244 -0.51 11.60 3.89
C PRO A 244 -0.91 12.51 2.72
N LEU A 245 -0.98 11.94 1.53
CA LEU A 245 -1.52 12.61 0.35
C LEU A 245 -3.01 12.83 0.54
N VAL A 246 -3.60 13.82 -0.15
CA VAL A 246 -5.05 14.01 -0.13
C VAL A 246 -5.69 12.80 -0.81
N VAL A 247 -6.12 11.85 0.01
CA VAL A 247 -6.84 10.69 -0.47
C VAL A 247 -8.30 11.07 -0.51
N MET A 248 -8.93 10.98 -1.68
CA MET A 248 -10.37 11.06 -1.72
C MET A 248 -10.91 9.77 -1.12
N GLU A 249 -11.43 9.86 0.10
CA GLU A 249 -12.57 9.04 0.46
C GLU A 249 -13.62 9.33 -0.61
N GLY A 250 -13.96 8.35 -1.45
CA GLY A 250 -15.17 8.48 -2.24
C GLY A 250 -16.31 8.73 -1.26
N ASN A 251 -16.80 9.98 -1.17
CA ASN A 251 -17.84 10.46 -0.26
C ASN A 251 -18.17 9.52 0.91
N ASN A 252 -17.35 9.51 1.95
CA ASN A 252 -17.76 8.96 3.24
C ASN A 252 -17.62 10.07 4.29
N LYS A 253 -18.68 10.89 4.43
CA LYS A 253 -18.84 11.68 5.65
C LYS A 253 -18.82 10.73 6.86
N PRO A 254 -18.22 11.16 7.99
CA PRO A 254 -18.17 10.35 9.19
C PRO A 254 -19.59 10.22 9.74
N ILE A 255 -20.12 9.00 9.74
CA ILE A 255 -21.36 8.67 10.41
C ILE A 255 -20.98 8.09 11.78
N THR A 256 -20.75 8.99 12.74
CA THR A 256 -21.04 8.75 14.15
C THR A 256 -22.54 8.97 14.36
N ALA A 257 -23.34 7.99 13.97
CA ALA A 257 -24.73 7.81 14.38
C ALA A 257 -25.19 6.57 13.65
N GLN A 258 -25.54 5.47 14.32
CA GLN A 258 -26.13 4.31 13.65
C GLN A 258 -27.19 4.75 12.60
N PRO A 259 -27.10 4.37 11.31
CA PRO A 259 -28.26 4.51 10.44
C PRO A 259 -28.50 3.28 9.56
N LYS A 260 -29.77 2.92 9.55
CA LYS A 260 -30.45 1.97 8.67
C LYS A 260 -29.88 1.98 7.24
N LYS A 261 -29.33 0.83 6.81
CA LYS A 261 -29.02 0.49 5.43
C LYS A 261 -30.32 0.43 4.61
N SER A 262 -30.37 1.13 3.48
CA SER A 262 -31.18 0.73 2.33
C SER A 262 -30.41 1.00 1.03
N ILE A 263 -29.19 0.45 0.94
CA ILE A 263 -28.54 0.20 -0.35
C ILE A 263 -28.71 -1.29 -0.60
N ALA A 264 -29.33 -1.64 -1.73
CA ALA A 264 -29.56 -3.02 -2.12
C ALA A 264 -28.22 -3.81 -2.17
N PRO A 265 -28.16 -5.00 -1.55
CA PRO A 265 -26.97 -5.85 -1.55
C PRO A 265 -26.45 -6.13 -2.97
N LEU A 266 -25.13 -6.27 -3.08
CA LEU A 266 -24.44 -6.59 -4.32
C LEU A 266 -24.07 -8.06 -4.37
N VAL A 267 -24.42 -8.73 -5.46
CA VAL A 267 -24.10 -10.13 -5.71
C VAL A 267 -23.12 -10.23 -6.88
N ALA A 268 -22.08 -11.04 -6.74
CA ALA A 268 -21.15 -11.33 -7.82
C ALA A 268 -21.33 -12.75 -8.36
N CYS A 269 -21.04 -12.93 -9.64
CA CYS A 269 -20.91 -14.23 -10.29
C CYS A 269 -19.56 -14.32 -11.00
N VAL A 270 -18.79 -15.35 -10.67
CA VAL A 270 -17.55 -15.72 -11.33
C VAL A 270 -17.79 -17.04 -12.07
N ASP A 271 -18.00 -16.98 -13.38
CA ASP A 271 -18.32 -18.12 -14.24
C ASP A 271 -17.92 -17.75 -15.68
N ASP A 272 -17.19 -18.63 -16.38
CA ASP A 272 -16.74 -18.38 -17.75
C ASP A 272 -17.87 -18.54 -18.78
N SER A 273 -19.00 -19.17 -18.40
CA SER A 273 -20.18 -19.31 -19.24
C SER A 273 -21.01 -18.01 -19.28
N PRO A 274 -21.11 -17.33 -20.44
CA PRO A 274 -21.93 -16.14 -20.58
C PRO A 274 -23.42 -16.39 -20.30
N GLN A 275 -23.88 -17.61 -20.57
CA GLN A 275 -25.26 -18.02 -20.36
C GLN A 275 -25.59 -18.10 -18.87
N VAL A 276 -24.69 -18.67 -18.05
CA VAL A 276 -24.88 -18.76 -16.60
C VAL A 276 -24.81 -17.38 -15.95
N CYS A 277 -23.83 -16.55 -16.34
CA CYS A 277 -23.76 -15.17 -15.86
C CYS A 277 -25.02 -14.36 -16.18
N LYS A 278 -25.52 -14.46 -17.42
CA LYS A 278 -26.71 -13.73 -17.85
C LYS A 278 -27.96 -14.19 -17.11
N MET A 279 -28.13 -15.50 -16.94
CA MET A 279 -29.22 -16.05 -16.15
C MET A 279 -29.21 -15.55 -14.70
N LEU A 280 -28.04 -15.59 -14.04
CA LEU A 280 -27.90 -15.09 -12.67
C LEU A 280 -28.12 -13.57 -12.59
N GLU A 281 -27.63 -12.81 -13.56
CA GLU A 281 -27.89 -11.36 -13.68
C GLU A 281 -29.39 -11.08 -13.68
N ASP A 282 -30.15 -11.76 -14.53
CA ASP A 282 -31.59 -11.56 -14.66
C ASP A 282 -32.36 -11.96 -13.39
N ILE A 283 -32.00 -13.08 -12.75
CA ILE A 283 -32.61 -13.53 -11.49
C ILE A 283 -32.35 -12.51 -10.36
N ILE A 284 -31.10 -12.09 -10.18
CA ILE A 284 -30.69 -11.22 -9.07
C ILE A 284 -31.26 -9.81 -9.23
N THR A 285 -31.13 -9.22 -10.42
CA THR A 285 -31.61 -7.86 -10.68
C THR A 285 -33.13 -7.75 -10.63
N SER A 286 -33.87 -8.77 -11.08
CA SER A 286 -35.33 -8.84 -10.96
C SER A 286 -35.82 -8.91 -9.50
N ASN A 287 -34.94 -9.28 -8.56
CA ASN A 287 -35.23 -9.29 -7.12
C ASN A 287 -34.72 -8.02 -6.40
N GLY A 288 -34.40 -6.95 -7.15
CA GLY A 288 -34.02 -5.66 -6.60
C GLY A 288 -32.60 -5.59 -6.03
N LEU A 289 -31.76 -6.57 -6.35
CA LEU A 289 -30.36 -6.64 -5.92
C LEU A 289 -29.43 -6.15 -7.03
N ARG A 290 -28.25 -5.67 -6.65
CA ARG A 290 -27.21 -5.30 -7.62
C ARG A 290 -26.44 -6.55 -8.04
N PHE A 291 -25.95 -6.58 -9.28
CA PHE A 291 -25.22 -7.73 -9.81
C PHE A 291 -23.95 -7.30 -10.54
N ILE A 292 -22.86 -8.08 -10.38
CA ILE A 292 -21.65 -8.00 -11.20
C ILE A 292 -21.29 -9.38 -11.73
N LYS A 293 -20.93 -9.46 -13.02
CA LYS A 293 -20.42 -10.68 -13.67
C LYS A 293 -18.93 -10.58 -13.92
N ILE A 294 -18.23 -11.69 -13.69
CA ILE A 294 -16.80 -11.81 -13.89
C ILE A 294 -16.56 -13.11 -14.68
N GLN A 295 -16.28 -12.97 -15.97
CA GLN A 295 -16.17 -14.12 -16.88
C GLN A 295 -14.73 -14.59 -17.06
N ASP A 296 -13.76 -13.74 -16.70
CA ASP A 296 -12.35 -14.08 -16.70
C ASP A 296 -11.93 -14.40 -15.27
N ALA A 297 -11.53 -15.65 -15.04
CA ALA A 297 -11.06 -16.14 -13.75
C ALA A 297 -9.84 -15.35 -13.24
N VAL A 298 -9.02 -14.77 -14.12
CA VAL A 298 -7.86 -13.92 -13.75
C VAL A 298 -8.32 -12.58 -13.20
N GLN A 299 -9.48 -12.07 -13.65
CA GLN A 299 -10.08 -10.83 -13.14
C GLN A 299 -10.94 -11.06 -11.90
N ALA A 300 -11.23 -12.31 -11.53
CA ALA A 300 -12.09 -12.65 -10.39
C ALA A 300 -11.66 -11.95 -9.10
N LEU A 301 -10.43 -12.16 -8.65
CA LEU A 301 -9.96 -11.53 -7.40
C LEU A 301 -9.89 -10.00 -7.48
N PRO A 302 -9.27 -9.38 -8.50
CA PRO A 302 -9.27 -7.93 -8.64
C PRO A 302 -10.67 -7.30 -8.57
N THR A 303 -11.62 -7.83 -9.34
CA THR A 303 -12.99 -7.30 -9.40
C THR A 303 -13.74 -7.53 -8.10
N LEU A 304 -13.62 -8.72 -7.48
CA LEU A 304 -14.24 -9.00 -6.19
C LEU A 304 -13.71 -8.06 -5.10
N ILE A 305 -12.38 -7.85 -5.02
CA ILE A 305 -11.75 -6.95 -4.05
C ILE A 305 -12.19 -5.49 -4.23
N GLN A 306 -12.35 -5.06 -5.48
CA GLN A 306 -12.81 -3.72 -5.82
C GLN A 306 -14.27 -3.49 -5.42
N ASP A 307 -15.16 -4.39 -5.83
CA ASP A 307 -16.61 -4.17 -5.74
C ASP A 307 -17.22 -4.67 -4.41
N LYS A 308 -16.49 -5.52 -3.67
CA LYS A 308 -16.85 -6.07 -2.35
C LYS A 308 -18.31 -6.55 -2.29
N PRO A 309 -18.68 -7.55 -3.11
CA PRO A 309 -20.03 -8.09 -3.09
C PRO A 309 -20.38 -8.68 -1.72
N ASP A 310 -21.66 -8.55 -1.36
CA ASP A 310 -22.24 -9.14 -0.16
C ASP A 310 -22.43 -10.66 -0.31
N LEU A 311 -22.46 -11.20 -1.54
CA LEU A 311 -22.52 -12.64 -1.83
C LEU A 311 -21.83 -12.96 -3.17
N ILE A 312 -21.12 -14.09 -3.25
CA ILE A 312 -20.38 -14.51 -4.44
C ILE A 312 -20.88 -15.89 -4.90
N PHE A 313 -21.30 -16.01 -6.15
CA PHE A 313 -21.42 -17.28 -6.87
C PHE A 313 -20.12 -17.56 -7.62
N LEU A 314 -19.57 -18.76 -7.47
CA LEU A 314 -18.25 -19.12 -8.00
C LEU A 314 -18.29 -20.49 -8.67
N ASP A 315 -17.98 -20.56 -9.97
CA ASP A 315 -17.78 -21.82 -10.66
C ASP A 315 -16.47 -22.48 -10.25
N LEU A 316 -16.47 -23.81 -10.14
CA LEU A 316 -15.27 -24.60 -9.83
C LEU A 316 -14.42 -24.89 -11.05
N ILE A 317 -15.07 -25.09 -12.20
CA ILE A 317 -14.44 -25.60 -13.41
C ILE A 317 -14.38 -24.45 -14.42
N MET A 318 -13.24 -23.77 -14.47
CA MET A 318 -12.93 -22.73 -15.46
C MET A 318 -11.58 -23.05 -16.12
N PRO A 319 -11.37 -22.65 -17.40
CA PRO A 319 -10.23 -23.09 -18.21
C PRO A 319 -8.85 -22.53 -17.78
N VAL A 320 -8.81 -21.46 -16.97
CA VAL A 320 -7.56 -20.73 -16.65
C VAL A 320 -7.17 -20.81 -15.17
N ALA A 321 -8.14 -20.73 -14.26
CA ALA A 321 -7.90 -20.83 -12.82
C ALA A 321 -9.02 -21.61 -12.15
N SER A 322 -8.69 -22.43 -11.15
CA SER A 322 -9.68 -23.25 -10.47
C SER A 322 -10.49 -22.41 -9.48
N GLY A 323 -11.82 -22.60 -9.44
CA GLY A 323 -12.66 -21.97 -8.41
C GLY A 323 -12.24 -22.33 -6.98
N TYR A 324 -11.59 -23.48 -6.78
CA TYR A 324 -11.01 -23.85 -5.48
C TYR A 324 -9.88 -22.89 -5.05
N GLU A 325 -9.03 -22.48 -5.98
CA GLU A 325 -7.91 -21.56 -5.72
C GLU A 325 -8.44 -20.16 -5.42
N ILE A 326 -9.41 -19.69 -6.21
CA ILE A 326 -10.08 -18.41 -5.99
C ILE A 326 -10.76 -18.38 -4.62
N CYS A 327 -11.52 -19.41 -4.25
CA CYS A 327 -12.16 -19.50 -2.93
C CYS A 327 -11.12 -19.48 -1.79
N THR A 328 -10.02 -20.22 -1.94
CA THR A 328 -8.93 -20.24 -0.96
C THR A 328 -8.28 -18.87 -0.79
N GLN A 329 -8.04 -18.17 -1.90
CA GLN A 329 -7.47 -16.82 -1.88
C GLN A 329 -8.44 -15.80 -1.29
N LEU A 330 -9.74 -15.88 -1.60
CA LEU A 330 -10.77 -15.05 -0.98
C LEU A 330 -10.79 -15.20 0.54
N ARG A 331 -10.69 -16.43 1.07
CA ARG A 331 -10.68 -16.67 2.52
C ARG A 331 -9.44 -16.16 3.24
N ARG A 332 -8.33 -15.96 2.52
CA ARG A 332 -7.11 -15.33 3.07
C ARG A 332 -7.21 -13.81 3.16
N ILE A 333 -8.19 -13.21 2.49
CA ILE A 333 -8.44 -11.77 2.50
C ILE A 333 -9.46 -11.47 3.61
N SER A 334 -9.06 -10.67 4.61
CA SER A 334 -9.90 -10.34 5.77
C SER A 334 -11.26 -9.74 5.38
N ALA A 335 -11.32 -8.98 4.29
CA ALA A 335 -12.55 -8.39 3.77
C ALA A 335 -13.59 -9.42 3.30
N PHE A 336 -13.19 -10.64 2.93
CA PHE A 336 -14.08 -11.72 2.48
C PHE A 336 -14.17 -12.88 3.47
N ALA A 337 -13.59 -12.75 4.66
CA ALA A 337 -13.58 -13.81 5.67
C ALA A 337 -15.00 -14.30 5.98
N ASN A 338 -15.98 -13.38 6.00
CA ASN A 338 -17.39 -13.67 6.29
C ASN A 338 -18.31 -13.55 5.07
N THR A 339 -17.78 -13.23 3.88
CA THR A 339 -18.61 -13.11 2.67
C THR A 339 -19.08 -14.50 2.23
N PRO A 340 -20.38 -14.75 2.09
CA PRO A 340 -20.91 -15.99 1.55
C PRO A 340 -20.34 -16.29 0.15
N VAL A 341 -19.66 -17.42 0.01
CA VAL A 341 -19.19 -17.93 -1.28
C VAL A 341 -19.95 -19.21 -1.59
N ILE A 342 -20.78 -19.15 -2.63
CA ILE A 342 -21.67 -20.22 -3.07
C ILE A 342 -21.07 -20.84 -4.32
N ILE A 343 -20.69 -22.10 -4.22
CA ILE A 343 -20.08 -22.81 -5.34
C ILE A 343 -21.15 -23.24 -6.35
N LEU A 344 -20.90 -23.01 -7.64
CA LEU A 344 -21.64 -23.60 -8.74
C LEU A 344 -20.88 -24.86 -9.21
N THR A 345 -21.54 -26.02 -9.23
CA THR A 345 -20.90 -27.28 -9.64
C THR A 345 -21.75 -28.06 -10.63
N GLY A 346 -21.14 -28.63 -11.67
CA GLY A 346 -21.80 -29.54 -12.62
C GLY A 346 -21.94 -30.99 -12.12
N SER A 347 -21.27 -31.34 -11.02
CA SER A 347 -21.25 -32.68 -10.42
C SER A 347 -21.78 -32.62 -8.98
N ASP A 348 -22.68 -33.54 -8.62
CA ASP A 348 -23.19 -33.67 -7.26
C ASP A 348 -22.39 -34.65 -6.38
N GLY A 349 -21.12 -34.89 -6.73
CA GLY A 349 -20.24 -35.82 -6.04
C GLY A 349 -19.94 -35.41 -4.60
N LEU A 350 -20.06 -36.36 -3.66
CA LEU A 350 -19.69 -36.17 -2.24
C LEU A 350 -18.27 -35.61 -2.05
N LEU A 351 -17.33 -35.99 -2.93
CA LEU A 351 -15.94 -35.53 -2.88
C LEU A 351 -15.79 -34.03 -3.18
N ASP A 352 -16.55 -33.51 -4.15
CA ASP A 352 -16.52 -32.08 -4.48
C ASP A 352 -17.12 -31.25 -3.34
N ARG A 353 -18.20 -31.75 -2.70
CA ARG A 353 -18.81 -31.12 -1.53
C ARG A 353 -17.85 -31.09 -0.32
N VAL A 354 -17.07 -32.15 -0.09
CA VAL A 354 -16.07 -32.19 0.98
C VAL A 354 -14.93 -31.21 0.70
N ARG A 355 -14.38 -31.21 -0.52
CA ARG A 355 -13.30 -30.29 -0.91
C ARG A 355 -13.74 -28.83 -0.86
N ALA A 356 -14.95 -28.54 -1.33
CA ALA A 356 -15.58 -27.22 -1.26
C ALA A 356 -15.68 -26.69 0.19
N LYS A 357 -16.06 -27.54 1.14
CA LYS A 357 -16.09 -27.16 2.56
C LYS A 357 -14.70 -26.92 3.13
N VAL A 358 -13.71 -27.73 2.75
CA VAL A 358 -12.31 -27.59 3.20
C VAL A 358 -11.70 -26.26 2.74
N VAL A 359 -12.02 -25.77 1.54
CA VAL A 359 -11.56 -24.46 1.05
C VAL A 359 -12.38 -23.26 1.57
N GLY A 360 -13.33 -23.52 2.48
CA GLY A 360 -14.10 -22.49 3.17
C GLY A 360 -15.33 -21.98 2.41
N SER A 361 -15.87 -22.70 1.43
CA SER A 361 -17.16 -22.31 0.83
C SER A 361 -18.30 -22.33 1.84
N THR A 362 -19.31 -21.50 1.59
CA THR A 362 -20.44 -21.30 2.51
C THR A 362 -21.62 -22.22 2.17
N ASP A 363 -21.87 -22.45 0.87
CA ASP A 363 -22.88 -23.38 0.36
C ASP A 363 -22.56 -23.75 -1.11
N PHE A 364 -23.40 -24.56 -1.76
CA PHE A 364 -23.26 -24.90 -3.17
C PHE A 364 -24.61 -25.06 -3.89
N ILE A 365 -24.60 -24.85 -5.22
CA ILE A 365 -25.71 -25.10 -6.15
C ILE A 365 -25.21 -26.03 -7.25
N THR A 366 -25.98 -27.09 -7.53
CA THR A 366 -25.76 -27.95 -8.70
C THR A 366 -26.30 -27.29 -9.98
N LYS A 367 -25.49 -27.27 -11.04
CA LYS A 367 -25.91 -26.90 -12.39
C LYS A 367 -26.80 -28.04 -12.96
N PRO A 368 -27.90 -27.74 -13.68
CA PRO A 368 -28.34 -26.42 -14.11
C PRO A 368 -28.89 -25.59 -12.95
N VAL A 369 -28.50 -24.32 -12.91
CA VAL A 369 -28.92 -23.36 -11.88
C VAL A 369 -30.43 -23.14 -12.05
N VAL A 370 -31.22 -23.30 -10.97
CA VAL A 370 -32.67 -23.07 -10.98
C VAL A 370 -32.99 -21.78 -10.22
N PRO A 371 -33.85 -20.87 -10.74
CA PRO A 371 -34.14 -19.58 -10.11
C PRO A 371 -34.53 -19.66 -8.62
N ASP A 372 -35.39 -20.60 -8.25
CA ASP A 372 -35.85 -20.78 -6.86
C ASP A 372 -34.71 -21.16 -5.91
N LYS A 373 -33.73 -21.94 -6.38
CA LYS A 373 -32.54 -22.31 -5.59
C LYS A 373 -31.63 -21.11 -5.37
N VAL A 374 -31.44 -20.28 -6.39
CA VAL A 374 -30.63 -19.06 -6.30
C VAL A 374 -31.24 -18.08 -5.29
N ILE A 375 -32.54 -17.82 -5.42
CA ILE A 375 -33.24 -16.88 -4.54
C ILE A 375 -33.27 -17.40 -3.09
N SER A 376 -33.47 -18.69 -2.87
CA SER A 376 -33.46 -19.26 -1.51
C SER A 376 -32.09 -19.10 -0.83
N ILE A 377 -30.98 -19.33 -1.55
CA ILE A 377 -29.63 -19.09 -1.04
C ILE A 377 -29.39 -17.60 -0.77
N VAL A 378 -29.78 -16.73 -1.69
CA VAL A 378 -29.64 -15.28 -1.51
C VAL A 378 -30.40 -14.82 -0.26
N ARG A 379 -31.66 -15.23 -0.08
CA ARG A 379 -32.44 -14.89 1.12
C ARG A 379 -31.86 -15.48 2.41
N LYS A 380 -31.29 -16.69 2.33
CA LYS A 380 -30.65 -17.36 3.46
C LYS A 380 -29.41 -16.60 3.96
N TYR A 381 -28.61 -16.06 3.04
CA TYR A 381 -27.33 -15.44 3.37
C TYR A 381 -27.33 -13.90 3.33
N LEU A 382 -28.37 -13.27 2.81
CA LEU A 382 -28.59 -11.82 2.80
C LEU A 382 -29.93 -11.47 3.47
N PRO A 383 -30.02 -11.51 4.82
CA PRO A 383 -31.29 -11.34 5.53
C PRO A 383 -31.91 -9.94 5.37
N THR A 384 -33.23 -9.94 5.31
CA THR A 384 -34.21 -8.91 4.88
C THR A 384 -34.26 -7.61 5.70
N ALA A 385 -33.17 -6.84 5.77
CA ALA A 385 -33.27 -5.41 6.12
C ALA A 385 -33.36 -4.50 4.87
N SER A 386 -33.22 -5.06 3.66
CA SER A 386 -32.92 -4.29 2.44
C SER A 386 -33.66 -4.76 1.18
N ILE A 387 -34.74 -5.53 1.30
CA ILE A 387 -35.58 -5.91 0.15
C ILE A 387 -37.02 -5.44 0.40
N SER A 388 -37.30 -4.17 0.05
CA SER A 388 -38.66 -3.67 -0.12
C SER A 388 -39.18 -4.17 -1.47
N ILE A 389 -40.02 -5.20 -1.45
CA ILE A 389 -40.79 -5.64 -2.62
C ILE A 389 -42.01 -4.74 -2.71
N ASP A 390 -42.02 -3.81 -3.67
CA ASP A 390 -43.26 -3.13 -4.06
C ASP A 390 -44.08 -4.09 -4.92
N LYS A 391 -45.13 -4.64 -4.32
CA LYS A 391 -46.23 -5.26 -5.06
C LYS A 391 -47.24 -4.15 -5.39
N SER A 392 -47.17 -3.62 -6.59
CA SER A 392 -48.30 -2.88 -7.15
C SER A 392 -48.44 -3.16 -8.66
N GLN A 393 -49.54 -3.82 -9.00
CA GLN A 393 -50.02 -4.07 -10.36
C GLN A 393 -50.37 -2.74 -11.06
N PRO A 394 -50.29 -2.65 -12.40
CA PRO A 394 -50.86 -1.53 -13.13
C PRO A 394 -52.36 -1.78 -13.34
N ASN A 395 -53.22 -1.07 -12.61
CA ASN A 395 -54.60 -0.88 -13.04
C ASN A 395 -54.62 0.16 -14.17
N LEU A 396 -55.08 -0.27 -15.34
CA LEU A 396 -55.58 0.62 -16.37
C LEU A 396 -56.80 1.37 -15.83
N GLU A 397 -56.77 2.69 -15.86
CA GLU A 397 -57.99 3.47 -16.01
C GLU A 397 -57.87 4.39 -17.22
N VAL A 398 -58.76 4.11 -18.17
CA VAL A 398 -59.04 4.85 -19.39
C VAL A 398 -59.94 6.02 -19.00
N CYS A 399 -59.60 7.23 -19.42
CA CYS A 399 -60.59 8.29 -19.55
C CYS A 399 -60.69 8.71 -21.02
N LYS A 400 -61.90 8.57 -21.54
CA LYS A 400 -62.40 9.20 -22.76
C LYS A 400 -62.62 10.69 -22.54
#